data_AF-A0A1H7AU06-F1
#
_entry.id   AF-A0A1H7AU06-F1
#
_cell.length_a   1.000
_cell.length_b   1.000
_cell.length_c   1.000
_cell.angle_alpha   90.00
_cell.angle_beta   90.00
_cell.angle_gamma   90.00
#
_symmetry.space_group_name_H-M   'P 1'
#
loop_
_entity.id
_entity.type
_entity.pdbx_description
1 polymer ?
#
loop_
_entity_poly.entity_id
_entity_poly.type
_entity_poly.pdbx_seq_one_letter_code
_entity_poly.pdbx_strand_id
1 'polypeptide(L)'
;MKHKYTPSSRRKDWIQISILAILLGLATQLRAQEGTQGNTTVFGGAQMTFFGNHNFVTGGGGAQPGVILTERATGNFGILSFSGDNLTSTGISNTGYVDGYVKKYGAGQFIFPVGDNGNDGPFAASADGTMGAYFRANPATAITSNLFTGGNYPVLPSGGPFPTGMTTRGPGIKAVSNVEYWDIDGANATPITLTWDAGSNVATLTASVLSSLTIVGWNGQAWVRIPSTVDATSILGGTSAVNSGSITTTAPIVPDTYLAYTLAGLGPDLTPRITVVPGSTHGIQVLEVLVAVQEVGSVVASTGQITVRVAKSPLLSNFIWNQAQTTAPSNGNISVQNNIWTSSQDANYYIFTTTTSIPRASQRRLVFYLTMNPGGGDGSFPLPVTIPAGQGGGEVNLLNNQDTDIIQFFAN
;
A
#
# COMPACT_ATOMS: atom_id res chain seq x y z
N MET A 1 -35.85 31.10 -82.39
CA MET A 1 -35.44 30.90 -80.98
C MET A 1 -34.59 29.64 -80.88
N LYS A 2 -33.31 29.75 -80.51
CA LYS A 2 -32.41 28.60 -80.35
C LYS A 2 -32.59 28.01 -78.94
N HIS A 3 -33.20 26.84 -78.83
CA HIS A 3 -33.18 26.06 -77.59
C HIS A 3 -31.77 25.49 -77.38
N LYS A 4 -31.07 25.98 -76.33
CA LYS A 4 -29.85 25.35 -75.84
C LYS A 4 -30.23 24.12 -75.01
N TYR A 5 -29.93 22.93 -75.52
CA TYR A 5 -29.92 21.71 -74.73
C TYR A 5 -28.60 21.65 -73.94
N THR A 6 -28.67 21.80 -72.61
CA THR A 6 -27.57 21.44 -71.71
C THR A 6 -27.63 19.93 -71.44
N PRO A 7 -26.54 19.17 -71.68
CA PRO A 7 -26.53 17.74 -71.39
C PRO A 7 -26.46 17.53 -69.87
N SER A 8 -27.38 16.72 -69.33
CA SER A 8 -27.54 16.42 -67.90
C SER A 8 -26.53 15.41 -67.35
N SER A 9 -25.56 14.95 -68.15
CA SER A 9 -24.61 13.89 -67.76
C SER A 9 -23.52 14.37 -66.80
N ARG A 10 -22.91 15.54 -67.04
CA ARG A 10 -21.79 16.04 -66.21
C ARG A 10 -22.15 16.17 -64.72
N ARG A 11 -23.39 16.52 -64.39
CA ARG A 11 -23.79 16.76 -62.98
C ARG A 11 -23.91 15.47 -62.18
N LYS A 12 -24.25 14.34 -62.82
CA LYS A 12 -24.28 13.02 -62.17
C LYS A 12 -22.86 12.49 -61.93
N ASP A 13 -21.95 12.72 -62.86
CA ASP A 13 -20.55 12.29 -62.75
C ASP A 13 -19.84 13.00 -61.59
N TRP A 14 -20.05 14.31 -61.43
CA TRP A 14 -19.49 15.07 -60.31
C TRP A 14 -20.04 14.63 -58.95
N ILE A 15 -21.34 14.28 -58.87
CA ILE A 15 -21.96 13.80 -57.63
C ILE A 15 -21.43 12.41 -57.27
N GLN A 16 -21.28 11.51 -58.24
CA GLN A 16 -20.68 10.19 -58.01
C GLN A 16 -19.21 10.28 -57.58
N ILE A 17 -18.41 11.15 -58.21
CA ILE A 17 -17.01 11.40 -57.82
C ILE A 17 -16.93 12.01 -56.42
N SER A 18 -17.85 12.90 -56.06
CA SER A 18 -17.89 13.53 -54.73
C SER A 18 -18.29 12.54 -53.64
N ILE A 19 -19.26 11.66 -53.90
CA ILE A 19 -19.67 10.61 -52.96
C ILE A 19 -18.54 9.58 -52.79
N LEU A 20 -17.84 9.22 -53.87
CA LEU A 20 -16.69 8.31 -53.81
C LEU A 20 -15.52 8.94 -53.04
N ALA A 21 -15.24 10.23 -53.22
CA ALA A 21 -14.22 10.96 -52.46
C ALA A 21 -14.58 11.13 -50.98
N ILE A 22 -15.88 11.29 -50.65
CA ILE A 22 -16.37 11.29 -49.26
C ILE A 22 -16.26 9.88 -48.65
N LEU A 23 -16.59 8.82 -49.39
CA LEU A 23 -16.41 7.44 -48.93
C LEU A 23 -14.93 7.07 -48.72
N LEU A 24 -14.03 7.53 -49.59
CA LEU A 24 -12.59 7.33 -49.42
C LEU A 24 -12.00 8.24 -48.32
N GLY A 25 -12.58 9.43 -48.10
CA GLY A 25 -12.19 10.34 -47.02
C GLY A 25 -12.64 9.92 -45.62
N LEU A 26 -13.66 9.05 -45.54
CA LEU A 26 -14.10 8.40 -44.30
C LEU A 26 -13.25 7.16 -43.92
N ALA A 27 -12.31 6.75 -44.77
CA ALA A 27 -11.40 5.63 -44.49
C ALA A 27 -10.17 6.04 -43.66
N THR A 28 -10.28 7.07 -42.81
CA THR A 28 -9.18 7.48 -41.94
C THR A 28 -9.09 6.56 -40.71
N GLN A 29 -7.97 5.85 -40.62
CA GLN A 29 -7.47 5.10 -39.46
C GLN A 29 -8.44 4.03 -38.90
N LEU A 30 -8.94 3.13 -39.74
CA LEU A 30 -9.32 1.80 -39.24
C LEU A 30 -8.03 1.06 -38.87
N ARG A 31 -7.53 1.26 -37.65
CA ARG A 31 -6.56 0.33 -37.07
C ARG A 31 -7.34 -0.96 -36.78
N ALA A 32 -7.03 -2.03 -37.50
CA ALA A 32 -7.50 -3.35 -37.12
C ALA A 32 -7.00 -3.62 -35.70
N GLN A 33 -7.92 -3.73 -34.75
CA GLN A 33 -7.61 -4.11 -33.37
C GLN A 33 -7.66 -5.63 -33.29
N GLU A 34 -6.61 -6.25 -32.75
CA GLU A 34 -6.60 -7.68 -32.49
C GLU A 34 -7.55 -7.95 -31.32
N GLY A 35 -8.43 -8.95 -31.41
CA GLY A 35 -9.38 -9.27 -30.35
C GLY A 35 -9.51 -10.77 -30.15
N THR A 36 -9.65 -11.20 -28.89
CA THR A 36 -9.81 -12.62 -28.53
C THR A 36 -11.13 -12.84 -27.81
N GLN A 37 -11.77 -13.97 -28.09
CA GLN A 37 -13.02 -14.42 -27.47
C GLN A 37 -12.79 -15.58 -26.48
N GLY A 38 -11.56 -15.75 -25.97
CA GLY A 38 -11.20 -16.81 -25.02
C GLY A 38 -10.55 -18.06 -25.63
N ASN A 39 -10.37 -19.11 -24.82
CA ASN A 39 -9.83 -20.43 -25.17
C ASN A 39 -8.43 -20.46 -25.81
N THR A 40 -7.71 -19.35 -25.78
CA THR A 40 -6.32 -19.32 -26.26
C THR A 40 -5.41 -19.81 -25.15
N THR A 41 -4.53 -20.76 -25.47
CA THR A 41 -3.60 -21.35 -24.50
C THR A 41 -2.17 -21.27 -25.04
N VAL A 42 -1.26 -20.72 -24.24
CA VAL A 42 0.18 -20.72 -24.51
C VAL A 42 0.85 -21.69 -23.53
N PHE A 43 1.27 -22.84 -24.04
CA PHE A 43 1.92 -23.88 -23.24
C PHE A 43 3.32 -23.45 -22.77
N GLY A 44 3.83 -24.16 -21.77
CA GLY A 44 5.15 -23.89 -21.22
C GLY A 44 6.27 -23.96 -22.25
N GLY A 45 7.17 -22.96 -22.20
CA GLY A 45 8.26 -22.80 -23.16
C GLY A 45 7.84 -22.16 -24.49
N ALA A 46 6.54 -21.90 -24.69
CA ALA A 46 6.02 -21.22 -25.87
C ALA A 46 5.76 -19.73 -25.61
N GLN A 47 5.76 -18.95 -26.69
CA GLN A 47 5.45 -17.53 -26.67
C GLN A 47 4.52 -17.18 -27.83
N MET A 48 3.44 -16.45 -27.56
CA MET A 48 2.57 -15.84 -28.57
C MET A 48 2.73 -14.33 -28.51
N THR A 49 2.73 -13.62 -29.64
CA THR A 49 2.95 -12.16 -29.67
C THR A 49 1.86 -11.45 -30.45
N PHE A 50 1.28 -10.41 -29.85
CA PHE A 50 0.43 -9.40 -30.48
C PHE A 50 1.28 -8.18 -30.88
N PHE A 51 1.09 -7.67 -32.09
CA PHE A 51 1.90 -6.58 -32.66
C PHE A 51 1.14 -5.23 -32.70
N GLY A 52 0.09 -5.11 -31.89
CA GLY A 52 -0.76 -3.92 -31.84
C GLY A 52 -1.64 -3.87 -30.60
N ASN A 53 -2.56 -2.90 -30.61
CA ASN A 53 -3.55 -2.76 -29.55
C ASN A 53 -4.48 -3.98 -29.53
N HIS A 54 -4.90 -4.38 -28.35
CA HIS A 54 -5.73 -5.55 -28.15
C HIS A 54 -7.03 -5.23 -27.40
N ASN A 55 -8.08 -5.99 -27.69
CA ASN A 55 -9.35 -5.91 -26.96
C ASN A 55 -9.76 -7.28 -26.45
N PHE A 56 -9.98 -7.38 -25.14
CA PHE A 56 -10.66 -8.50 -24.52
C PHE A 56 -12.17 -8.33 -24.73
N VAL A 57 -12.80 -9.28 -25.43
CA VAL A 57 -14.24 -9.23 -25.73
C VAL A 57 -14.92 -10.42 -25.05
N THR A 58 -16.00 -10.16 -24.33
CA THR A 58 -16.90 -11.23 -23.88
C THR A 58 -17.55 -11.84 -25.10
N GLY A 59 -17.25 -13.11 -25.40
CA GLY A 59 -17.85 -13.83 -26.53
C GLY A 59 -19.38 -13.93 -26.39
N GLY A 60 -20.05 -14.25 -27.49
CA GLY A 60 -21.50 -14.52 -27.50
C GLY A 60 -21.90 -15.76 -26.69
N GLY A 61 -23.20 -16.00 -26.54
CA GLY A 61 -23.72 -17.16 -25.78
C GLY A 61 -23.13 -18.48 -26.27
N GLY A 62 -22.41 -19.19 -25.38
CA GLY A 62 -21.73 -20.45 -25.67
C GLY A 62 -20.20 -20.36 -25.87
N ALA A 63 -19.63 -19.15 -25.96
CA ALA A 63 -18.19 -18.94 -25.92
C ALA A 63 -17.68 -18.86 -24.47
N GLN A 64 -16.50 -19.42 -24.19
CA GLN A 64 -15.83 -19.20 -22.90
C GLN A 64 -15.49 -17.71 -22.72
N PRO A 65 -15.31 -17.23 -21.47
CA PRO A 65 -14.82 -15.89 -21.18
C PRO A 65 -13.57 -15.55 -22.00
N GLY A 66 -13.30 -14.26 -22.25
CA GLY A 66 -12.14 -13.76 -23.00
C GLY A 66 -10.77 -14.05 -22.38
N VAL A 67 -10.65 -15.08 -21.55
CA VAL A 67 -9.44 -15.45 -20.83
C VAL A 67 -8.45 -16.15 -21.76
N ILE A 68 -7.21 -15.69 -21.74
CA ILE A 68 -6.06 -16.34 -22.40
C ILE A 68 -5.25 -17.05 -21.31
N LEU A 69 -5.03 -18.35 -21.46
CA LEU A 69 -4.24 -19.14 -20.51
C LEU A 69 -2.77 -19.15 -20.91
N THR A 70 -1.90 -18.98 -19.94
CA THR A 70 -0.46 -19.16 -20.11
C THR A 70 0.10 -20.00 -18.97
N GLU A 71 0.97 -20.94 -19.28
CA GLU A 71 1.56 -21.84 -18.28
C GLU A 71 2.41 -21.06 -17.25
N ARG A 72 2.21 -21.32 -15.95
CA ARG A 72 2.90 -20.62 -14.84
C ARG A 72 4.00 -21.45 -14.19
N ALA A 73 4.22 -22.70 -14.63
CA ALA A 73 5.24 -23.57 -14.05
C ALA A 73 6.63 -22.93 -14.09
N THR A 74 7.29 -22.90 -12.92
CA THR A 74 8.65 -22.33 -12.76
C THR A 74 9.61 -22.91 -13.79
N GLY A 75 10.34 -22.03 -14.49
CA GLY A 75 11.33 -22.42 -15.50
C GLY A 75 10.74 -22.94 -16.80
N ASN A 76 9.41 -22.95 -16.94
CA ASN A 76 8.71 -23.40 -18.15
C ASN A 76 7.45 -22.56 -18.39
N PHE A 77 7.59 -21.23 -18.30
CA PHE A 77 6.46 -20.33 -18.51
C PHE A 77 5.95 -20.37 -19.95
N GLY A 78 4.63 -20.28 -20.12
CA GLY A 78 4.03 -19.80 -21.36
C GLY A 78 3.92 -18.28 -21.28
N ILE A 79 4.17 -17.58 -22.39
CA ILE A 79 4.19 -16.10 -22.37
C ILE A 79 3.30 -15.54 -23.47
N LEU A 80 2.33 -14.70 -23.09
CA LEU A 80 1.68 -13.80 -24.03
C LEU A 80 2.47 -12.49 -24.12
N SER A 81 2.87 -12.08 -25.31
CA SER A 81 3.66 -10.88 -25.53
C SER A 81 2.90 -9.81 -26.28
N PHE A 82 3.17 -8.56 -25.94
CA PHE A 82 2.73 -7.38 -26.67
C PHE A 82 3.96 -6.65 -27.18
N SER A 83 4.06 -6.42 -28.48
CA SER A 83 5.24 -5.81 -29.10
C SER A 83 4.89 -4.49 -29.78
N GLY A 84 5.32 -3.38 -29.16
CA GLY A 84 5.12 -2.04 -29.71
C GLY A 84 5.19 -0.96 -28.62
N ASP A 85 5.39 0.28 -29.07
CA ASP A 85 5.37 1.43 -28.19
C ASP A 85 3.94 1.93 -27.95
N ASN A 86 3.64 2.35 -26.71
CA ASN A 86 2.36 2.96 -26.33
C ASN A 86 1.13 2.11 -26.70
N LEU A 87 1.25 0.79 -26.59
CA LEU A 87 0.15 -0.13 -26.83
C LEU A 87 -0.95 0.02 -25.77
N THR A 88 -2.18 -0.27 -26.17
CA THR A 88 -3.32 -0.35 -25.25
C THR A 88 -3.94 -1.74 -25.27
N SER A 89 -4.36 -2.18 -24.08
CA SER A 89 -5.22 -3.34 -23.88
C SER A 89 -6.54 -2.86 -23.28
N THR A 90 -7.65 -3.11 -23.95
CA THR A 90 -9.00 -2.71 -23.52
C THR A 90 -9.86 -3.92 -23.19
N GLY A 91 -10.98 -3.71 -22.47
CA GLY A 91 -11.92 -4.78 -22.13
C GLY A 91 -11.46 -5.70 -20.98
N ILE A 92 -10.42 -5.29 -20.24
CA ILE A 92 -9.94 -6.01 -19.07
C ILE A 92 -11.06 -6.06 -18.01
N SER A 93 -11.35 -7.25 -17.53
CA SER A 93 -12.38 -7.52 -16.50
C SER A 93 -12.19 -8.91 -15.91
N ASN A 94 -12.91 -9.25 -14.83
CA ASN A 94 -13.03 -10.60 -14.27
C ASN A 94 -13.41 -11.72 -15.28
N THR A 95 -13.80 -11.37 -16.51
CA THR A 95 -14.10 -12.32 -17.59
C THR A 95 -13.21 -12.15 -18.83
N GLY A 96 -12.22 -11.27 -18.80
CA GLY A 96 -11.32 -10.95 -19.91
C GLY A 96 -9.96 -10.50 -19.40
N TYR A 97 -9.04 -11.46 -19.26
CA TYR A 97 -7.67 -11.25 -18.78
C TYR A 97 -6.77 -12.40 -19.25
N VAL A 98 -5.48 -12.30 -18.95
CA VAL A 98 -4.50 -13.36 -19.16
C VAL A 98 -4.25 -14.05 -17.84
N ASP A 99 -4.60 -15.32 -17.76
CA ASP A 99 -4.26 -16.16 -16.62
C ASP A 99 -2.82 -16.68 -16.79
N GLY A 100 -1.88 -15.91 -16.24
CA GLY A 100 -0.44 -16.18 -16.22
C GLY A 100 0.39 -15.01 -16.72
N TYR A 101 1.52 -15.28 -17.39
CA TYR A 101 2.55 -14.30 -17.69
C TYR A 101 2.29 -13.54 -18.98
N VAL A 102 2.31 -12.21 -18.85
CA VAL A 102 2.32 -11.27 -19.97
C VAL A 102 3.66 -10.56 -20.01
N LYS A 103 4.23 -10.41 -21.21
CA LYS A 103 5.45 -9.63 -21.45
C LYS A 103 5.19 -8.49 -22.41
N LYS A 104 5.81 -7.34 -22.19
CA LYS A 104 5.71 -6.19 -23.08
C LYS A 104 7.08 -5.82 -23.64
N TYR A 105 7.16 -5.76 -24.97
CA TYR A 105 8.28 -5.19 -25.72
C TYR A 105 7.91 -3.80 -26.22
N GLY A 106 8.86 -2.86 -26.16
CA GLY A 106 8.69 -1.45 -26.49
C GLY A 106 8.60 -0.54 -25.27
N ALA A 107 8.58 0.77 -25.50
CA ALA A 107 8.49 1.82 -24.50
C ALA A 107 7.04 2.35 -24.32
N GLY A 108 6.82 3.17 -23.28
CA GLY A 108 5.51 3.74 -22.98
C GLY A 108 4.68 2.89 -22.01
N GLN A 109 3.81 3.55 -21.26
CA GLN A 109 2.98 2.91 -20.25
C GLN A 109 2.06 1.86 -20.88
N PHE A 110 2.03 0.68 -20.28
CA PHE A 110 1.17 -0.43 -20.67
C PHE A 110 0.47 -0.97 -19.42
N ILE A 111 -0.84 -1.19 -19.51
CA ILE A 111 -1.63 -1.86 -18.48
C ILE A 111 -1.66 -3.35 -18.85
N PHE A 112 -0.93 -4.16 -18.08
CA PHE A 112 -0.82 -5.59 -18.24
C PHE A 112 -2.17 -6.24 -17.88
N PRO A 113 -2.84 -6.92 -18.83
CA PRO A 113 -4.18 -7.47 -18.64
C PRO A 113 -4.13 -8.81 -17.91
N VAL A 114 -3.45 -8.90 -16.77
CA VAL A 114 -3.27 -10.16 -16.03
C VAL A 114 -4.40 -10.40 -15.03
N GLY A 115 -4.68 -11.67 -14.74
CA GLY A 115 -5.69 -12.11 -13.78
C GLY A 115 -5.44 -13.55 -13.30
N ASP A 116 -6.26 -14.01 -12.37
CA ASP A 116 -6.16 -15.35 -11.76
C ASP A 116 -7.45 -15.68 -11.00
N ASN A 117 -7.84 -16.96 -11.01
CA ASN A 117 -9.03 -17.48 -10.29
C ASN A 117 -10.31 -16.64 -10.50
N GLY A 118 -10.57 -16.19 -11.73
CA GLY A 118 -11.76 -15.40 -12.05
C GLY A 118 -11.72 -13.94 -11.63
N ASN A 119 -10.55 -13.43 -11.23
CA ASN A 119 -10.35 -12.04 -10.85
C ASN A 119 -9.30 -11.40 -11.76
N ASP A 120 -9.56 -10.21 -12.31
CA ASP A 120 -8.52 -9.41 -12.93
C ASP A 120 -7.69 -8.67 -11.87
N GLY A 121 -6.40 -8.54 -12.13
CA GLY A 121 -5.47 -7.83 -11.26
C GLY A 121 -4.45 -7.07 -12.10
N PRO A 122 -4.89 -6.16 -12.99
CA PRO A 122 -3.98 -5.49 -13.89
C PRO A 122 -2.94 -4.67 -13.11
N PHE A 123 -1.75 -4.59 -13.65
CA PHE A 123 -0.70 -3.67 -13.20
C PHE A 123 -0.20 -2.85 -14.38
N ALA A 124 0.49 -1.75 -14.12
CA ALA A 124 1.10 -0.95 -15.19
C ALA A 124 2.60 -0.77 -14.99
N ALA A 125 3.31 -0.78 -16.11
CA ALA A 125 4.72 -0.47 -16.22
C ALA A 125 5.01 0.13 -17.61
N SER A 126 6.16 0.79 -17.75
CA SER A 126 6.54 1.53 -18.95
C SER A 126 7.80 1.01 -19.64
N ALA A 127 8.65 0.28 -18.92
CA ALA A 127 9.92 -0.19 -19.46
C ALA A 127 9.76 -1.39 -20.41
N ASP A 128 10.63 -1.39 -21.41
CA ASP A 128 10.80 -2.52 -22.33
C ASP A 128 11.24 -3.78 -21.59
N GLY A 129 10.69 -4.91 -22.01
CA GLY A 129 11.01 -6.23 -21.48
C GLY A 129 10.32 -6.57 -20.15
N THR A 130 9.50 -5.67 -19.59
CA THR A 130 8.74 -5.96 -18.37
C THR A 130 7.80 -7.14 -18.61
N MET A 131 7.82 -8.10 -17.70
CA MET A 131 6.97 -9.27 -17.67
C MET A 131 6.27 -9.34 -16.32
N GLY A 132 5.07 -9.91 -16.27
CA GLY A 132 4.48 -10.20 -14.99
C GLY A 132 3.20 -11.02 -15.07
N ALA A 133 2.81 -11.50 -13.90
CA ALA A 133 1.60 -12.27 -13.67
C ALA A 133 0.96 -11.83 -12.36
N TYR A 134 -0.36 -11.94 -12.30
CA TYR A 134 -1.14 -11.70 -11.08
C TYR A 134 -1.54 -13.03 -10.44
N PHE A 135 -1.60 -13.06 -9.11
CA PHE A 135 -2.00 -14.22 -8.34
C PHE A 135 -3.09 -13.82 -7.33
N ARG A 136 -4.29 -14.37 -7.51
CA ARG A 136 -5.39 -14.25 -6.54
C ARG A 136 -5.24 -15.33 -5.49
N ALA A 137 -4.16 -15.22 -4.73
CA ALA A 137 -3.78 -16.18 -3.71
C ALA A 137 -3.09 -15.48 -2.54
N ASN A 138 -3.15 -16.09 -1.36
CA ASN A 138 -2.44 -15.59 -0.19
C ASN A 138 -0.91 -15.69 -0.42
N PRO A 139 -0.14 -14.60 -0.34
CA PRO A 139 1.32 -14.65 -0.51
C PRO A 139 2.01 -15.58 0.48
N ALA A 140 1.46 -15.77 1.68
CA ALA A 140 2.03 -16.64 2.72
C ALA A 140 1.94 -18.13 2.38
N THR A 141 1.08 -18.54 1.44
CA THR A 141 1.06 -19.90 0.88
C THR A 141 1.57 -19.93 -0.55
N ALA A 142 1.33 -18.87 -1.33
CA ALA A 142 1.77 -18.68 -2.70
C ALA A 142 1.36 -19.84 -3.63
N ILE A 143 0.18 -20.42 -3.40
CA ILE A 143 -0.39 -21.52 -4.17
C ILE A 143 -1.64 -21.02 -4.89
N THR A 144 -1.72 -21.24 -6.21
CA THR A 144 -2.89 -20.92 -7.03
C THR A 144 -3.33 -22.12 -7.87
N SER A 145 -4.50 -22.02 -8.50
CA SER A 145 -5.06 -23.09 -9.32
C SER A 145 -4.24 -23.33 -10.59
N ASN A 146 -4.20 -24.57 -11.02
CA ASN A 146 -3.57 -24.98 -12.27
C ASN A 146 -4.65 -25.51 -13.23
N LEU A 147 -5.06 -24.66 -14.17
CA LEU A 147 -6.09 -24.98 -15.15
C LEU A 147 -5.63 -26.00 -16.21
N PHE A 148 -4.33 -26.24 -16.38
CA PHE A 148 -3.80 -27.27 -17.29
C PHE A 148 -3.96 -28.68 -16.72
N THR A 149 -3.87 -28.84 -15.40
CA THR A 149 -3.94 -30.14 -14.72
C THR A 149 -5.24 -30.36 -13.94
N GLY A 150 -6.02 -29.29 -13.71
CA GLY A 150 -7.20 -29.32 -12.84
C GLY A 150 -6.87 -29.37 -11.34
N GLY A 151 -5.61 -29.19 -10.97
CA GLY A 151 -5.11 -29.18 -9.60
C GLY A 151 -4.65 -27.79 -9.17
N ASN A 152 -3.62 -27.75 -8.30
CA ASN A 152 -2.93 -26.52 -7.92
C ASN A 152 -1.48 -26.55 -8.39
N TYR A 153 -0.93 -25.38 -8.70
CA TYR A 153 0.52 -25.25 -8.81
C TYR A 153 1.20 -25.51 -7.46
N PRO A 154 2.48 -25.90 -7.44
CA PRO A 154 3.31 -25.69 -6.27
C PRO A 154 3.42 -24.18 -5.95
N VAL A 155 4.18 -23.86 -4.92
CA VAL A 155 4.52 -22.47 -4.58
C VAL A 155 5.07 -21.72 -5.79
N LEU A 156 4.48 -20.57 -6.12
CA LEU A 156 4.87 -19.70 -7.22
C LEU A 156 4.86 -18.20 -6.82
N PRO A 157 5.70 -17.36 -7.46
CA PRO A 157 6.85 -17.74 -8.25
C PRO A 157 7.96 -18.39 -7.40
N SER A 158 9.07 -18.73 -8.04
CA SER A 158 10.25 -19.22 -7.33
C SER A 158 10.69 -18.24 -6.25
N GLY A 159 11.08 -18.75 -5.08
CA GLY A 159 11.45 -17.91 -3.93
C GLY A 159 10.31 -17.61 -2.96
N GLY A 160 9.09 -18.08 -3.24
CA GLY A 160 8.03 -18.19 -2.25
C GLY A 160 8.20 -19.38 -1.30
N PRO A 161 7.29 -19.55 -0.32
CA PRO A 161 6.19 -18.64 -0.01
C PRO A 161 6.71 -17.32 0.56
N PHE A 162 5.82 -16.32 0.68
CA PHE A 162 6.15 -14.98 1.14
C PHE A 162 5.41 -14.69 2.46
N PRO A 163 5.95 -15.10 3.62
CA PRO A 163 5.25 -14.94 4.89
C PRO A 163 4.85 -13.48 5.14
N THR A 164 3.61 -13.26 5.57
CA THR A 164 3.04 -11.93 5.81
C THR A 164 2.96 -11.58 7.30
N GLY A 165 3.55 -12.42 8.17
CA GLY A 165 3.56 -12.26 9.62
C GLY A 165 4.39 -11.06 10.10
N MET A 166 4.27 -10.71 11.38
CA MET A 166 4.93 -9.51 11.94
C MET A 166 6.47 -9.54 11.82
N THR A 167 7.09 -10.72 11.92
CA THR A 167 8.55 -10.88 11.88
C THR A 167 9.16 -10.71 10.49
N THR A 168 8.35 -10.70 9.43
CA THR A 168 8.80 -10.55 8.04
C THR A 168 8.34 -9.22 7.43
N ARG A 169 7.89 -8.28 8.26
CA ARG A 169 7.51 -6.92 7.85
C ARG A 169 8.65 -5.95 8.12
N GLY A 170 9.04 -5.17 7.12
CA GLY A 170 9.92 -4.03 7.31
C GLY A 170 9.29 -2.92 8.17
N PRO A 171 10.10 -1.95 8.63
CA PRO A 171 9.63 -0.85 9.48
C PRO A 171 8.43 -0.08 8.88
N GLY A 172 7.47 0.28 9.74
CA GLY A 172 6.28 1.05 9.35
C GLY A 172 5.18 0.25 8.64
N ILE A 173 5.39 -1.03 8.32
CA ILE A 173 4.38 -1.89 7.70
C ILE A 173 3.51 -2.52 8.79
N LYS A 174 2.24 -2.10 8.83
CA LYS A 174 1.22 -2.63 9.75
C LYS A 174 0.72 -4.00 9.32
N ALA A 175 0.44 -4.15 8.04
CA ALA A 175 -0.13 -5.36 7.47
C ALA A 175 0.28 -5.49 6.00
N VAL A 176 0.42 -6.72 5.53
CA VAL A 176 0.65 -7.08 4.13
C VAL A 176 -0.60 -7.81 3.64
N SER A 177 -1.00 -7.61 2.39
CA SER A 177 -2.17 -8.29 1.83
C SER A 177 -2.03 -9.81 1.95
N ASN A 178 -3.12 -10.46 2.35
CA ASN A 178 -3.25 -11.93 2.35
C ASN A 178 -4.17 -12.41 1.22
N VAL A 179 -4.51 -11.52 0.28
CA VAL A 179 -5.50 -11.78 -0.78
C VAL A 179 -4.83 -12.03 -2.13
N GLU A 180 -3.78 -11.29 -2.42
CA GLU A 180 -3.20 -11.24 -3.76
C GLU A 180 -1.73 -10.79 -3.75
N TYR A 181 -1.03 -11.09 -4.84
CA TYR A 181 0.30 -10.57 -5.15
C TYR A 181 0.54 -10.61 -6.66
N TRP A 182 1.60 -9.92 -7.08
CA TRP A 182 2.09 -9.90 -8.44
C TRP A 182 3.52 -10.43 -8.47
N ASP A 183 3.82 -11.19 -9.51
CA ASP A 183 5.18 -11.44 -9.94
C ASP A 183 5.48 -10.48 -11.10
N ILE A 184 6.48 -9.62 -10.95
CA ILE A 184 6.81 -8.60 -11.95
C ILE A 184 8.32 -8.61 -12.15
N ASP A 185 8.74 -9.04 -13.33
CA ASP A 185 10.13 -9.18 -13.73
C ASP A 185 10.51 -8.11 -14.76
N GLY A 186 11.77 -7.70 -14.73
CA GLY A 186 12.34 -6.70 -15.64
C GLY A 186 13.66 -6.13 -15.12
N ALA A 187 14.65 -6.05 -16.01
CA ALA A 187 15.97 -5.48 -15.70
C ALA A 187 16.00 -3.94 -15.77
N ASN A 188 15.01 -3.33 -16.40
CA ASN A 188 14.95 -1.90 -16.66
C ASN A 188 14.08 -1.18 -15.62
N ALA A 189 14.58 -0.06 -15.09
CA ALA A 189 13.83 0.72 -14.12
C ALA A 189 12.53 1.29 -14.72
N THR A 190 11.41 1.10 -14.03
CA THR A 190 10.08 1.57 -14.45
C THR A 190 9.25 1.99 -13.25
N PRO A 191 8.32 2.97 -13.38
CA PRO A 191 7.24 3.07 -12.42
C PRO A 191 6.44 1.75 -12.42
N ILE A 192 6.04 1.30 -11.23
CA ILE A 192 5.12 0.20 -11.04
C ILE A 192 3.82 0.76 -10.48
N THR A 193 2.71 0.47 -11.14
CA THR A 193 1.37 0.79 -10.68
C THR A 193 0.62 -0.51 -10.39
N LEU A 194 0.16 -0.68 -9.15
CA LEU A 194 -0.74 -1.79 -8.80
C LEU A 194 -2.17 -1.26 -8.73
N THR A 195 -3.12 -2.06 -9.21
CA THR A 195 -4.54 -1.76 -9.10
C THR A 195 -5.17 -2.59 -8.00
N TRP A 196 -6.34 -2.15 -7.53
CA TRP A 196 -7.15 -2.93 -6.61
C TRP A 196 -8.63 -2.76 -6.90
N ASP A 197 -9.39 -3.72 -6.41
CA ASP A 197 -10.84 -3.73 -6.44
C ASP A 197 -11.43 -3.98 -5.04
N ALA A 198 -12.73 -4.26 -4.98
CA ALA A 198 -13.40 -4.49 -3.71
C ALA A 198 -12.92 -5.79 -3.05
N GLY A 199 -12.54 -6.78 -3.86
CA GLY A 199 -12.06 -8.07 -3.38
C GLY A 199 -10.62 -8.01 -2.84
N SER A 200 -9.82 -7.02 -3.22
CA SER A 200 -8.48 -6.75 -2.64
C SER A 200 -8.52 -6.42 -1.14
N ASN A 201 -9.69 -6.12 -0.56
CA ASN A 201 -9.88 -5.82 0.87
C ASN A 201 -9.00 -4.67 1.41
N VAL A 202 -8.75 -3.65 0.58
CA VAL A 202 -7.95 -2.46 0.96
C VAL A 202 -8.52 -1.74 2.19
N ALA A 203 -9.84 -1.71 2.36
CA ALA A 203 -10.47 -1.14 3.57
C ALA A 203 -9.97 -1.83 4.86
N THR A 204 -9.92 -3.15 4.91
CA THR A 204 -9.39 -3.88 6.06
C THR A 204 -7.89 -3.68 6.21
N LEU A 205 -7.15 -3.76 5.09
CA LEU A 205 -5.70 -3.60 5.06
C LEU A 205 -5.24 -2.25 5.64
N THR A 206 -6.01 -1.19 5.38
CA THR A 206 -5.70 0.20 5.74
C THR A 206 -6.51 0.75 6.91
N ALA A 207 -7.37 -0.08 7.54
CA ALA A 207 -8.38 0.38 8.49
C ALA A 207 -9.22 1.56 7.95
N SER A 208 -9.56 1.50 6.65
CA SER A 208 -10.27 2.52 5.88
C SER A 208 -9.55 3.86 5.71
N VAL A 209 -8.27 3.95 6.08
CA VAL A 209 -7.43 5.13 5.88
C VAL A 209 -6.60 4.94 4.61
N LEU A 210 -7.17 5.29 3.45
CA LEU A 210 -6.55 5.03 2.14
C LEU A 210 -5.13 5.62 2.01
N SER A 211 -4.84 6.74 2.68
CA SER A 211 -3.49 7.34 2.69
C SER A 211 -2.43 6.50 3.40
N SER A 212 -2.82 5.42 4.08
CA SER A 212 -1.90 4.41 4.63
C SER A 212 -1.59 3.28 3.66
N LEU A 213 -2.22 3.22 2.49
CA LEU A 213 -1.91 2.22 1.47
C LEU A 213 -0.51 2.44 0.88
N THR A 214 0.24 1.36 0.70
CA THR A 214 1.56 1.37 0.05
C THR A 214 1.76 0.12 -0.80
N ILE A 215 2.74 0.16 -1.69
CA ILE A 215 3.31 -1.02 -2.33
C ILE A 215 4.43 -1.57 -1.45
N VAL A 216 4.52 -2.90 -1.35
CA VAL A 216 5.67 -3.62 -0.75
C VAL A 216 6.23 -4.62 -1.75
N GLY A 217 7.54 -4.86 -1.66
CA GLY A 217 8.24 -5.90 -2.42
C GLY A 217 8.93 -6.90 -1.49
N TRP A 218 8.90 -8.18 -1.84
CA TRP A 218 9.60 -9.23 -1.10
C TRP A 218 11.06 -9.31 -1.55
N ASN A 219 12.00 -9.03 -0.64
CA ASN A 219 13.44 -9.02 -0.95
C ASN A 219 14.14 -10.38 -0.72
N GLY A 220 13.38 -11.45 -0.49
CA GLY A 220 13.89 -12.77 -0.10
C GLY A 220 13.89 -13.03 1.42
N GLN A 221 13.73 -11.99 2.24
CA GLN A 221 13.72 -12.11 3.71
C GLN A 221 12.52 -11.42 4.37
N ALA A 222 12.13 -10.25 3.87
CA ALA A 222 11.07 -9.44 4.41
C ALA A 222 10.36 -8.64 3.32
N TRP A 223 9.14 -8.23 3.62
CA TRP A 223 8.41 -7.22 2.86
C TRP A 223 9.03 -5.86 3.14
N VAL A 224 9.57 -5.23 2.11
CA VAL A 224 10.15 -3.90 2.16
C VAL A 224 9.17 -2.90 1.55
N ARG A 225 8.95 -1.79 2.24
CA ARG A 225 8.11 -0.70 1.74
C ARG A 225 8.76 -0.08 0.51
N ILE A 226 8.00 0.00 -0.58
CA ILE A 226 8.38 0.73 -1.78
C ILE A 226 7.63 2.07 -1.74
N PRO A 227 8.33 3.22 -1.74
CA PRO A 227 7.68 4.53 -1.72
C PRO A 227 6.69 4.69 -2.87
N SER A 228 5.40 4.85 -2.55
CA SER A 228 4.30 4.90 -3.51
C SER A 228 3.20 5.86 -3.07
N THR A 229 2.43 6.38 -4.02
CA THR A 229 1.32 7.32 -3.79
C THR A 229 0.08 6.81 -4.50
N VAL A 230 -1.07 6.84 -3.81
CA VAL A 230 -2.37 6.54 -4.41
C VAL A 230 -2.65 7.53 -5.54
N ASP A 231 -2.99 7.01 -6.71
CA ASP A 231 -3.33 7.82 -7.86
C ASP A 231 -4.72 8.44 -7.62
N ALA A 232 -4.83 9.77 -7.63
CA ALA A 232 -6.12 10.43 -7.36
C ALA A 232 -7.21 9.96 -8.34
N THR A 233 -6.83 9.84 -9.61
CA THR A 233 -7.59 9.13 -10.65
C THR A 233 -6.87 7.82 -10.93
N SER A 234 -7.58 6.70 -10.77
CA SER A 234 -7.02 5.38 -11.06
C SER A 234 -6.55 5.28 -12.51
N ILE A 235 -5.53 4.48 -12.76
CA ILE A 235 -5.06 4.14 -14.11
C ILE A 235 -6.13 3.40 -14.93
N LEU A 236 -7.11 2.79 -14.25
CA LEU A 236 -8.30 2.17 -14.86
C LEU A 236 -9.45 3.17 -15.10
N GLY A 237 -9.26 4.43 -14.70
CA GLY A 237 -10.29 5.47 -14.68
C GLY A 237 -11.06 5.55 -13.36
N GLY A 238 -11.73 6.68 -13.13
CA GLY A 238 -12.46 6.96 -11.89
C GLY A 238 -11.56 7.39 -10.72
N THR A 239 -12.17 7.87 -9.64
CA THR A 239 -11.45 8.29 -8.43
C THR A 239 -11.01 7.06 -7.63
N SER A 240 -9.75 7.00 -7.20
CA SER A 240 -9.31 5.94 -6.28
C SER A 240 -9.97 6.09 -4.91
N ALA A 241 -10.54 4.99 -4.43
CA ALA A 241 -11.22 4.85 -3.16
C ALA A 241 -10.87 3.50 -2.51
N VAL A 242 -11.34 3.27 -1.28
CA VAL A 242 -11.01 2.03 -0.53
C VAL A 242 -11.51 0.73 -1.18
N ASN A 243 -12.43 0.82 -2.15
CA ASN A 243 -13.03 -0.30 -2.86
C ASN A 243 -12.56 -0.45 -4.32
N SER A 244 -11.85 0.52 -4.88
CA SER A 244 -11.20 0.40 -6.19
C SER A 244 -10.23 1.55 -6.43
N GLY A 245 -9.14 1.30 -7.15
CA GLY A 245 -8.20 2.36 -7.50
C GLY A 245 -6.86 1.85 -7.99
N SER A 246 -5.88 2.76 -8.02
CA SER A 246 -4.50 2.42 -8.30
C SER A 246 -3.50 3.21 -7.46
N ILE A 247 -2.33 2.62 -7.27
CA ILE A 247 -1.22 3.18 -6.49
C ILE A 247 0.06 3.01 -7.30
N THR A 248 0.83 4.08 -7.42
CA THR A 248 2.04 4.10 -8.25
C THR A 248 3.28 4.40 -7.41
N THR A 249 4.38 3.71 -7.68
CA THR A 249 5.69 4.01 -7.10
C THR A 249 6.10 5.46 -7.39
N THR A 250 6.60 6.17 -6.38
CA THR A 250 7.02 7.58 -6.51
C THR A 250 8.29 7.78 -7.33
N ALA A 251 9.09 6.74 -7.48
CA ALA A 251 10.27 6.71 -8.34
C ALA A 251 10.30 5.37 -9.12
N PRO A 252 10.84 5.35 -10.34
CA PRO A 252 11.08 4.10 -11.06
C PRO A 252 11.99 3.16 -10.26
N ILE A 253 11.66 1.87 -10.27
CA ILE A 253 12.44 0.81 -9.65
C ILE A 253 12.74 -0.27 -10.69
N VAL A 254 13.81 -1.05 -10.49
CA VAL A 254 14.08 -2.24 -11.30
C VAL A 254 13.21 -3.38 -10.76
N PRO A 255 12.28 -3.95 -11.54
CA PRO A 255 11.39 -5.02 -11.07
C PRO A 255 12.13 -6.23 -10.45
N ASP A 256 13.24 -6.66 -11.07
CA ASP A 256 14.04 -7.80 -10.57
C ASP A 256 14.66 -7.59 -9.16
N THR A 257 14.47 -6.43 -8.53
CA THR A 257 14.88 -6.18 -7.14
C THR A 257 14.06 -6.98 -6.12
N TYR A 258 12.82 -7.36 -6.47
CA TYR A 258 11.90 -8.05 -5.58
C TYR A 258 11.31 -9.28 -6.26
N LEU A 259 11.11 -10.35 -5.49
CA LEU A 259 10.57 -11.63 -6.01
C LEU A 259 9.04 -11.65 -6.11
N ALA A 260 8.39 -10.70 -5.45
CA ALA A 260 6.94 -10.53 -5.47
C ALA A 260 6.58 -9.11 -4.99
N TYR A 261 5.45 -8.61 -5.49
CA TYR A 261 4.87 -7.33 -5.13
C TYR A 261 3.47 -7.53 -4.56
N THR A 262 3.09 -6.71 -3.58
CA THR A 262 1.70 -6.66 -3.13
C THR A 262 1.37 -5.33 -2.46
N LEU A 263 0.11 -5.17 -2.07
CA LEU A 263 -0.41 -4.05 -1.29
C LEU A 263 -0.14 -4.27 0.20
N ALA A 264 0.14 -3.18 0.90
CA ALA A 264 0.30 -3.18 2.35
C ALA A 264 -0.35 -1.95 2.98
N GLY A 265 -0.74 -2.11 4.24
CA GLY A 265 -1.16 -1.01 5.10
C GLY A 265 -0.01 -0.54 5.95
N LEU A 266 0.21 0.76 5.99
CA LEU A 266 1.16 1.43 6.87
C LEU A 266 0.53 1.70 8.24
N GLY A 267 1.35 1.76 9.28
CA GLY A 267 0.94 2.22 10.60
C GLY A 267 2.00 3.13 11.21
N PRO A 268 1.62 3.95 12.21
CA PRO A 268 2.57 4.80 12.92
C PRO A 268 3.61 3.95 13.66
N ASP A 269 4.78 4.54 13.88
CA ASP A 269 5.79 4.05 14.81
C ASP A 269 5.96 5.09 15.92
N LEU A 270 5.40 4.81 17.09
CA LEU A 270 5.30 5.66 18.26
C LEU A 270 6.29 5.21 19.32
N THR A 271 6.97 6.17 19.93
CA THR A 271 7.90 5.94 21.02
C THR A 271 7.57 6.90 22.16
N PRO A 272 7.36 6.40 23.40
CA PRO A 272 7.28 7.28 24.55
C PRO A 272 8.69 7.71 25.00
N ARG A 273 8.79 8.91 25.55
CA ARG A 273 9.98 9.40 26.23
C ARG A 273 9.57 10.08 27.52
N ILE A 274 10.18 9.72 28.64
CA ILE A 274 9.93 10.32 29.95
C ILE A 274 11.13 11.18 30.37
N THR A 275 10.85 12.27 31.08
CA THR A 275 11.88 13.11 31.69
C THR A 275 11.34 13.65 33.01
N VAL A 276 12.10 13.46 34.07
CA VAL A 276 11.73 13.87 35.43
C VAL A 276 12.65 15.01 35.88
N VAL A 277 12.05 16.08 36.39
CA VAL A 277 12.79 17.24 36.90
C VAL A 277 12.28 17.62 38.30
N PRO A 278 13.17 17.77 39.29
CA PRO A 278 14.60 17.47 39.25
C PRO A 278 14.88 15.95 39.23
N GLY A 279 15.99 15.54 38.60
CA GLY A 279 16.42 14.14 38.56
C GLY A 279 17.07 13.64 39.86
N SER A 280 17.42 14.57 40.76
CA SER A 280 17.94 14.28 42.10
C SER A 280 17.19 15.14 43.12
N THR A 281 16.68 14.52 44.19
CA THR A 281 15.93 15.20 45.24
C THR A 281 16.59 15.08 46.61
N HIS A 282 16.39 16.09 47.46
CA HIS A 282 16.74 16.05 48.88
C HIS A 282 15.47 16.27 49.70
N GLY A 283 15.17 15.32 50.59
CA GLY A 283 13.95 15.33 51.37
C GLY A 283 12.69 15.22 50.52
N ILE A 284 11.60 15.77 51.04
CA ILE A 284 10.32 15.82 50.32
C ILE A 284 10.38 16.90 49.24
N GLN A 285 10.23 16.51 47.98
CA GLN A 285 10.24 17.43 46.84
C GLN A 285 9.12 17.14 45.85
N VAL A 286 8.70 18.17 45.12
CA VAL A 286 7.81 18.03 43.97
C VAL A 286 8.63 17.73 42.73
N LEU A 287 8.23 16.70 42.00
CA LEU A 287 8.75 16.31 40.69
C LEU A 287 7.80 16.78 39.61
N GLU A 288 8.34 17.39 38.56
CA GLU A 288 7.69 17.58 37.27
C GLU A 288 8.02 16.40 36.36
N VAL A 289 6.99 15.67 35.92
CA VAL A 289 7.14 14.52 35.02
C VAL A 289 6.61 14.91 33.65
N LEU A 290 7.53 15.01 32.68
CA LEU A 290 7.23 15.26 31.28
C LEU A 290 7.21 13.92 30.53
N VAL A 291 6.12 13.63 29.83
CA VAL A 291 6.04 12.49 28.91
C VAL A 291 5.81 13.02 27.50
N ALA A 292 6.66 12.64 26.56
CA ALA A 292 6.48 12.87 25.13
C ALA A 292 6.13 11.55 24.44
N VAL A 293 5.20 11.57 23.50
CA VAL A 293 4.97 10.49 22.55
C VAL A 293 5.30 11.01 21.16
N GLN A 294 6.26 10.39 20.50
CA GLN A 294 6.76 10.80 19.19
C GLN A 294 6.47 9.75 18.14
N GLU A 295 6.02 10.18 16.96
CA GLU A 295 6.02 9.33 15.77
C GLU A 295 7.40 9.42 15.09
N VAL A 296 8.16 8.32 15.08
CA VAL A 296 9.57 8.25 14.64
C VAL A 296 9.72 7.72 13.22
N GLY A 297 8.77 6.91 12.74
CA GLY A 297 8.82 6.33 11.39
C GLY A 297 8.58 7.36 10.29
N SER A 298 7.95 8.49 10.61
CA SER A 298 7.52 9.49 9.63
C SER A 298 6.73 8.85 8.51
N VAL A 299 5.88 7.87 8.82
CA VAL A 299 5.17 7.06 7.82
C VAL A 299 3.73 7.52 7.68
N VAL A 300 2.93 7.37 8.74
CA VAL A 300 1.53 7.80 8.80
C VAL A 300 1.22 8.40 10.17
N ALA A 301 0.15 9.20 10.27
CA ALA A 301 -0.35 9.66 11.55
C ALA A 301 -0.94 8.49 12.36
N SER A 302 -1.01 8.63 13.69
CA SER A 302 -1.70 7.64 14.51
C SER A 302 -3.20 7.61 14.20
N THR A 303 -3.80 6.43 14.31
CA THR A 303 -5.23 6.19 14.14
C THR A 303 -5.86 5.90 15.50
N GLY A 304 -6.72 6.80 15.98
CA GLY A 304 -7.42 6.63 17.26
C GLY A 304 -6.59 7.08 18.47
N GLN A 305 -7.02 6.63 19.65
CA GLN A 305 -6.46 7.04 20.93
C GLN A 305 -5.13 6.32 21.21
N ILE A 306 -4.21 7.03 21.86
CA ILE A 306 -2.93 6.49 22.33
C ILE A 306 -2.94 6.52 23.85
N THR A 307 -2.71 5.37 24.47
CA THR A 307 -2.57 5.26 25.92
C THR A 307 -1.10 5.10 26.30
N VAL A 308 -0.63 5.96 27.21
CA VAL A 308 0.65 5.80 27.91
C VAL A 308 0.41 5.44 29.37
N ARG A 309 1.29 4.62 29.92
CA ARG A 309 1.30 4.23 31.33
C ARG A 309 2.61 4.62 31.95
N VAL A 310 2.58 5.33 33.07
CA VAL A 310 3.74 5.62 33.92
C VAL A 310 3.58 4.83 35.21
N ALA A 311 4.59 4.06 35.60
CA ALA A 311 4.48 3.23 36.80
C ALA A 311 4.38 4.04 38.08
N LYS A 312 3.66 3.51 39.07
CA LYS A 312 3.60 4.05 40.43
C LYS A 312 4.77 3.53 41.26
N SER A 313 5.16 4.33 42.25
CA SER A 313 6.15 3.97 43.27
C SER A 313 5.60 4.32 44.64
N PRO A 314 5.86 3.52 45.69
CA PRO A 314 5.49 3.87 47.07
C PRO A 314 6.16 5.17 47.57
N LEU A 315 7.27 5.59 46.94
CA LEU A 315 7.98 6.83 47.25
C LEU A 315 7.34 8.07 46.59
N LEU A 316 6.35 7.87 45.72
CA LEU A 316 5.66 8.92 44.99
C LEU A 316 4.22 9.04 45.47
N SER A 317 3.82 10.26 45.79
CA SER A 317 2.50 10.59 46.31
C SER A 317 1.98 11.87 45.68
N ASN A 318 0.78 12.32 46.06
CA ASN A 318 0.22 13.61 45.67
C ASN A 318 0.24 13.85 44.13
N PHE A 319 -0.48 13.00 43.40
CA PHE A 319 -0.63 13.16 41.95
C PHE A 319 -1.44 14.40 41.60
N ILE A 320 -0.82 15.31 40.86
CA ILE A 320 -1.44 16.55 40.41
C ILE A 320 -1.48 16.57 38.88
N TRP A 321 -2.69 16.61 38.34
CA TRP A 321 -2.99 16.77 36.92
C TRP A 321 -3.74 18.07 36.68
N ASN A 322 -3.26 18.87 35.72
CA ASN A 322 -3.97 20.04 35.23
C ASN A 322 -4.22 19.89 33.72
N GLN A 323 -5.49 19.71 33.35
CA GLN A 323 -5.92 19.59 31.94
C GLN A 323 -5.58 20.84 31.11
N ALA A 324 -5.58 22.02 31.73
CA ALA A 324 -5.34 23.30 31.07
C ALA A 324 -3.85 23.67 30.97
N GLN A 325 -2.94 22.81 31.45
CA GLN A 325 -1.50 23.08 31.43
C GLN A 325 -0.97 23.12 29.99
N THR A 326 -0.22 24.17 29.66
CA THR A 326 0.35 24.40 28.32
C THR A 326 1.87 24.38 28.29
N THR A 327 2.52 24.39 29.46
CA THR A 327 3.99 24.34 29.59
C THR A 327 4.45 23.42 30.72
N ALA A 328 5.67 22.90 30.58
CA ALA A 328 6.44 22.21 31.62
C ALA A 328 7.50 23.20 32.16
N PRO A 329 7.19 23.99 33.22
CA PRO A 329 8.02 25.10 33.67
C PRO A 329 9.39 24.69 34.19
N SER A 330 9.49 23.57 34.89
CA SER A 330 10.75 23.09 35.48
C SER A 330 11.69 22.54 34.41
N ASN A 331 11.12 22.12 33.27
CA ASN A 331 11.84 21.61 32.11
C ASN A 331 11.99 22.69 31.01
N GLY A 332 12.46 23.88 31.37
CA GLY A 332 12.75 24.95 30.41
C GLY A 332 11.53 25.53 29.69
N ASN A 333 10.34 25.48 30.30
CA ASN A 333 9.06 25.93 29.72
C ASN A 333 8.70 25.23 28.39
N ILE A 334 9.04 23.93 28.26
CA ILE A 334 8.65 23.14 27.08
C ILE A 334 7.13 23.17 26.91
N SER A 335 6.65 23.43 25.68
CA SER A 335 5.22 23.38 25.38
C SER A 335 4.68 21.95 25.48
N VAL A 336 3.56 21.82 26.19
CA VAL A 336 2.79 20.58 26.36
C VAL A 336 1.34 20.78 25.92
N GLN A 337 0.63 19.68 25.75
CA GLN A 337 -0.73 19.67 25.25
C GLN A 337 -1.65 18.88 26.19
N ASN A 338 -1.61 19.16 27.51
CA ASN A 338 -2.45 18.42 28.47
C ASN A 338 -3.93 18.41 28.07
N ASN A 339 -4.39 19.44 27.38
CA ASN A 339 -5.76 19.57 26.88
C ASN A 339 -6.22 18.42 25.96
N ILE A 340 -5.30 17.72 25.29
CA ILE A 340 -5.62 16.56 24.43
C ILE A 340 -5.43 15.21 25.13
N TRP A 341 -5.13 15.18 26.42
CA TRP A 341 -4.94 13.95 27.19
C TRP A 341 -6.01 13.85 28.27
N THR A 342 -6.59 12.68 28.47
CA THR A 342 -7.35 12.38 29.69
C THR A 342 -6.43 11.65 30.66
N SER A 343 -6.63 11.85 31.97
CA SER A 343 -5.89 11.12 33.00
C SER A 343 -6.82 10.18 33.77
N SER A 344 -6.29 8.99 34.09
CA SER A 344 -6.90 8.02 35.00
C SER A 344 -5.79 7.26 35.75
N GLN A 345 -6.17 6.40 36.68
CA GLN A 345 -5.20 5.65 37.49
C GLN A 345 -5.73 4.25 37.79
N ASP A 346 -4.83 3.28 37.90
CA ASP A 346 -5.10 1.98 38.51
C ASP A 346 -4.15 1.75 39.71
N ALA A 347 -4.07 0.52 40.20
CA ALA A 347 -3.20 0.16 41.33
C ALA A 347 -1.70 0.36 41.02
N ASN A 348 -1.30 0.24 39.76
CA ASN A 348 0.10 0.16 39.33
C ASN A 348 0.55 1.35 38.48
N TYR A 349 -0.36 2.09 37.85
CA TYR A 349 -0.04 3.07 36.83
C TYR A 349 -0.83 4.37 36.96
N TYR A 350 -0.15 5.47 36.61
CA TYR A 350 -0.79 6.68 36.08
C TYR A 350 -1.01 6.46 34.59
N ILE A 351 -2.24 6.68 34.12
CA ILE A 351 -2.67 6.34 32.76
C ILE A 351 -3.10 7.62 32.07
N PHE A 352 -2.55 7.87 30.89
CA PHE A 352 -2.95 9.01 30.06
C PHE A 352 -3.36 8.54 28.67
N THR A 353 -4.51 9.01 28.20
CA THR A 353 -5.05 8.62 26.89
C THR A 353 -5.29 9.84 26.03
N THR A 354 -4.79 9.86 24.79
CA THR A 354 -5.07 10.98 23.88
C THR A 354 -6.54 10.99 23.46
N THR A 355 -7.07 12.19 23.24
CA THR A 355 -8.39 12.41 22.63
C THR A 355 -8.30 12.62 21.11
N THR A 356 -7.08 12.79 20.60
CA THR A 356 -6.77 13.06 19.18
C THR A 356 -5.60 12.22 18.71
N SER A 357 -5.42 12.14 17.39
CA SER A 357 -4.26 11.49 16.79
C SER A 357 -3.00 12.34 16.92
N ILE A 358 -1.84 11.68 16.89
CA ILE A 358 -0.54 12.31 16.73
C ILE A 358 -0.25 12.38 15.22
N PRO A 359 -0.04 13.58 14.65
CA PRO A 359 0.31 13.71 13.25
C PRO A 359 1.63 13.01 12.92
N ARG A 360 1.77 12.60 11.65
CA ARG A 360 3.01 12.08 11.08
C ARG A 360 4.20 13.00 11.39
N ALA A 361 5.35 12.41 11.73
CA ALA A 361 6.59 13.14 12.02
C ALA A 361 6.43 14.22 13.12
N SER A 362 5.53 13.99 14.08
CA SER A 362 5.23 14.92 15.16
C SER A 362 5.34 14.24 16.51
N GLN A 363 5.21 15.04 17.57
CA GLN A 363 5.12 14.53 18.93
C GLN A 363 4.01 15.28 19.70
N ARG A 364 3.49 14.65 20.73
CA ARG A 364 2.62 15.27 21.72
C ARG A 364 3.18 15.05 23.10
N ARG A 365 3.06 16.06 23.96
CA ARG A 365 3.60 16.03 25.31
C ARG A 365 2.50 16.26 26.32
N LEU A 366 2.66 15.63 27.47
CA LEU A 366 1.90 15.91 28.68
C LEU A 366 2.86 16.13 29.84
N VAL A 367 2.42 16.88 30.83
CA VAL A 367 3.15 17.07 32.08
C VAL A 367 2.21 16.88 33.27
N PHE A 368 2.72 16.30 34.35
CA PHE A 368 2.03 16.18 35.62
C PHE A 368 3.04 16.25 36.76
N TYR A 369 2.55 16.36 37.98
CA TYR A 369 3.40 16.50 39.15
C TYR A 369 3.15 15.39 40.16
N LEU A 370 4.22 14.99 40.84
CA LEU A 370 4.23 14.04 41.94
C LEU A 370 5.03 14.62 43.10
N THR A 371 4.75 14.20 44.33
CA THR A 371 5.58 14.49 45.49
C THR A 371 6.41 13.25 45.83
N MET A 372 7.72 13.40 45.74
CA MET A 372 8.72 12.44 46.16
C MET A 372 8.93 12.52 47.68
N ASN A 373 8.92 11.37 48.35
CA ASN A 373 9.26 11.25 49.77
C ASN A 373 10.27 10.10 49.96
N PRO A 374 11.50 10.38 50.42
CA PRO A 374 12.56 9.38 50.58
C PRO A 374 12.33 8.41 51.75
N GLY A 375 11.35 8.68 52.64
CA GLY A 375 11.08 7.81 53.79
C GLY A 375 12.23 7.68 54.79
N GLY A 376 13.22 8.58 54.73
CA GLY A 376 14.40 8.60 55.60
C GLY A 376 15.61 7.80 55.08
N GLY A 377 15.58 7.30 53.85
CA GLY A 377 16.72 6.64 53.22
C GLY A 377 17.20 7.35 51.95
N ASP A 378 18.37 6.94 51.47
CA ASP A 378 18.95 7.40 50.21
C ASP A 378 18.87 6.28 49.17
N GLY A 379 18.81 6.64 47.90
CA GLY A 379 18.85 5.67 46.83
C GLY A 379 18.43 6.22 45.48
N SER A 380 17.99 5.31 44.62
CA SER A 380 17.41 5.64 43.32
C SER A 380 16.31 4.66 42.96
N PHE A 381 15.33 5.11 42.20
CA PHE A 381 14.34 4.20 41.62
C PHE A 381 14.03 4.58 40.16
N PRO A 382 13.71 3.58 39.32
CA PRO A 382 13.30 3.83 37.94
C PRO A 382 11.84 4.28 37.88
N LEU A 383 11.53 5.21 36.98
CA LEU A 383 10.18 5.61 36.61
C LEU A 383 9.93 5.26 35.13
N PRO A 384 9.44 4.03 34.84
CA PRO A 384 9.18 3.60 33.48
C PRO A 384 7.91 4.22 32.91
N VAL A 385 7.95 4.52 31.60
CA VAL A 385 6.79 4.83 30.76
C VAL A 385 6.64 3.78 29.67
N THR A 386 5.40 3.44 29.30
CA THR A 386 5.13 2.44 28.27
C THR A 386 3.90 2.79 27.46
N ILE A 387 3.94 2.51 26.15
CA ILE A 387 2.75 2.40 25.29
C ILE A 387 2.37 0.91 25.23
N PRO A 388 1.24 0.48 25.81
CA PRO A 388 0.85 -0.93 25.78
C PRO A 388 0.53 -1.40 24.36
N ALA A 389 0.86 -2.66 24.06
CA ALA A 389 0.50 -3.28 22.79
C ALA A 389 -1.02 -3.16 22.52
N GLY A 390 -1.37 -2.76 21.29
CA GLY A 390 -2.76 -2.53 20.89
C GLY A 390 -3.40 -1.23 21.39
N GLN A 391 -2.69 -0.43 22.20
CA GLN A 391 -3.18 0.88 22.68
C GLN A 391 -2.38 2.08 22.16
N GLY A 392 -1.52 1.88 21.16
CA GLY A 392 -0.71 2.93 20.55
C GLY A 392 -1.32 3.58 19.31
N GLY A 393 -2.65 3.74 19.24
CA GLY A 393 -3.28 4.40 18.09
C GLY A 393 -2.85 3.82 16.72
N GLY A 394 -2.81 2.51 16.57
CA GLY A 394 -2.39 1.84 15.33
C GLY A 394 -0.91 1.48 15.23
N GLU A 395 -0.15 1.66 16.32
CA GLU A 395 1.26 1.29 16.47
C GLU A 395 1.66 -0.06 15.87
N VAL A 396 2.81 -0.08 15.19
CA VAL A 396 3.32 -1.28 14.51
C VAL A 396 4.64 -1.79 15.07
N ASN A 397 5.43 -0.93 15.69
CA ASN A 397 6.70 -1.26 16.29
C ASN A 397 6.55 -1.35 17.81
N LEU A 398 6.63 -2.57 18.34
CA LEU A 398 6.49 -2.79 19.78
C LEU A 398 7.85 -2.76 20.51
N LEU A 399 8.97 -2.70 19.78
CA LEU A 399 10.31 -2.85 20.34
C LEU A 399 10.83 -1.56 20.99
N ASN A 400 10.23 -0.41 20.65
CA ASN A 400 10.58 0.92 21.15
C ASN A 400 9.44 1.57 21.96
N ASN A 401 8.49 0.77 22.45
CA ASN A 401 7.32 1.26 23.19
C ASN A 401 7.56 1.53 24.68
N GLN A 402 8.81 1.62 25.11
CA GLN A 402 9.19 1.79 26.50
C GLN A 402 10.35 2.75 26.64
N ASP A 403 10.31 3.56 27.70
CA ASP A 403 11.41 4.41 28.15
C ASP A 403 11.43 4.46 29.68
N THR A 404 12.52 4.87 30.30
CA THR A 404 12.66 4.93 31.76
C THR A 404 13.62 6.03 32.16
N ASP A 405 13.19 6.87 33.10
CA ASP A 405 14.09 7.82 33.78
C ASP A 405 14.44 7.30 35.18
N ILE A 406 15.58 7.71 35.74
CA ILE A 406 16.02 7.31 37.08
C ILE A 406 16.02 8.53 37.98
N ILE A 407 15.30 8.43 39.09
CA ILE A 407 15.24 9.48 40.11
C ILE A 407 16.17 9.09 41.24
N GLN A 408 17.14 9.94 41.53
CA GLN A 408 17.98 9.85 42.72
C GLN A 408 17.34 10.60 43.87
N PHE A 409 17.46 10.07 45.08
CA PHE A 409 16.90 10.70 46.26
C PHE A 409 17.78 10.53 47.47
N PHE A 410 17.73 11.56 48.32
CA PHE A 410 18.45 11.61 49.57
C PHE A 410 17.51 12.02 50.69
N ALA A 411 17.64 11.39 51.86
CA ALA A 411 17.07 11.88 53.09
C ALA A 411 17.62 13.28 53.41
N ASN A 412 16.85 14.04 54.19
CA ASN A 412 17.27 15.34 54.68
C ASN A 412 18.30 15.23 55.81
#